data_AF-A0A0G4MET8-F1
#
_entry.id   AF-A0A0G4MET8-F1
#
_cell.length_a   1.000
_cell.length_b   1.000
_cell.length_c   1.000
_cell.angle_alpha   90.00
_cell.angle_beta   90.00
_cell.angle_gamma   90.00
#
_symmetry.space_group_name_H-M   'P 1'
#
loop_
_entity.id
_entity.type
_entity.pdbx_description
1 polymer ?
#
loop_
_entity_poly.entity_id
_entity_poly.type
_entity_poly.pdbx_seq_one_letter_code
_entity_poly.pdbx_strand_id
1 'polypeptide(L)'
;GLPISSDDIYALATLQTLLGGGGSFSAGGPGKGMYSRLYTNVLNQHGWVESCVAFNHSYTDSGLFGISAACLPGRAGAMLDVMCRELRALTLEPGHASSALRSVEVQRAKNQLRSSLLMNLESRMVELEDLGRQVQVHGRKVPVGDMCRKIEALT
;
A
#
# COMPACT_ATOMS: atom_id res chain seq x y z
N GLY A 1 6.85 -0.37 -11.48
CA GLY A 1 6.31 -1.34 -10.51
C GLY A 1 6.93 -2.70 -10.80
N LEU A 2 6.41 -3.76 -10.21
CA LEU A 2 7.00 -5.10 -10.31
C LEU A 2 6.03 -6.11 -10.94
N PRO A 3 6.55 -7.08 -11.72
CA PRO A 3 5.76 -8.23 -12.14
C PRO A 3 5.33 -9.06 -10.93
N ILE A 4 4.20 -9.75 -11.06
CA ILE A 4 3.61 -10.58 -10.01
C ILE A 4 4.51 -11.74 -9.55
N SER A 5 5.42 -12.21 -10.40
CA SER A 5 6.38 -13.26 -10.08
C SER A 5 7.63 -12.75 -9.35
N SER A 6 7.78 -11.44 -9.15
CA SER A 6 8.94 -10.86 -8.45
C SER A 6 9.00 -11.31 -6.99
N ASP A 7 10.19 -11.59 -6.49
CA ASP A 7 10.40 -11.89 -5.06
C ASP A 7 10.05 -10.70 -4.15
N ASP A 8 10.19 -9.48 -4.68
CA ASP A 8 9.90 -8.22 -3.98
C ASP A 8 8.42 -7.83 -4.01
N ILE A 9 7.54 -8.67 -4.55
CA ILE A 9 6.10 -8.37 -4.67
C ILE A 9 5.45 -8.07 -3.31
N TYR A 10 5.87 -8.80 -2.26
CA TYR A 10 5.38 -8.59 -0.90
C TYR A 10 5.93 -7.30 -0.28
N ALA A 11 7.16 -6.91 -0.62
CA ALA A 11 7.71 -5.62 -0.21
C ALA A 11 6.89 -4.47 -0.83
N LEU A 12 6.57 -4.56 -2.12
CA LEU A 12 5.77 -3.56 -2.82
C LEU A 12 4.32 -3.50 -2.31
N ALA A 13 3.69 -4.64 -2.03
CA ALA A 13 2.36 -4.69 -1.41
C ALA A 13 2.35 -4.10 0.01
N THR A 14 3.39 -4.39 0.80
CA THR A 14 3.56 -3.81 2.14
C THR A 14 3.76 -2.30 2.07
N LEU A 15 4.55 -1.82 1.11
CA LEU A 15 4.73 -0.40 0.87
C LEU A 15 3.42 0.29 0.46
N GLN A 16 2.63 -0.33 -0.41
CA GLN A 16 1.29 0.16 -0.78
C GLN A 16 0.39 0.27 0.45
N THR A 17 0.38 -0.73 1.32
CA THR A 17 -0.39 -0.72 2.57
C THR A 17 0.11 0.36 3.55
N LEU A 18 1.43 0.57 3.64
CA LEU A 18 2.05 1.58 4.48
C LEU A 18 1.67 3.00 4.07
N LEU A 19 1.75 3.27 2.76
CA LEU A 19 1.33 4.56 2.20
C LEU A 19 -0.17 4.76 2.36
N GLY A 20 -0.96 3.72 2.05
CA GLY A 20 -2.41 3.68 2.21
C GLY A 20 -3.10 4.89 1.58
N GLY A 21 -3.79 5.67 2.41
CA GLY A 21 -4.54 6.85 1.99
C GLY A 21 -6.05 6.61 1.95
N GLY A 22 -6.74 7.37 1.11
CA GLY A 22 -8.20 7.31 0.95
C GLY A 22 -8.78 8.64 0.47
N GLY A 23 -10.11 8.78 0.64
CA GLY A 23 -10.79 10.05 0.48
C GLY A 23 -10.72 10.88 1.77
N SER A 24 -10.65 12.21 1.64
CA SER A 24 -10.78 13.15 2.75
C SER A 24 -12.12 13.02 3.46
N PHE A 25 -13.15 12.57 2.74
CA PHE A 25 -14.42 12.15 3.31
C PHE A 25 -14.49 10.63 3.33
N SER A 26 -14.48 10.05 4.53
CA SER A 26 -14.72 8.63 4.74
C SER A 26 -15.54 8.44 6.00
N ALA A 27 -16.79 8.00 5.85
CA ALA A 27 -17.60 7.55 6.97
C ALA A 27 -17.21 6.10 7.30
N GLY A 28 -16.47 5.90 8.39
CA GLY A 28 -16.00 4.56 8.80
C GLY A 28 -15.17 4.64 10.07
N GLY A 29 -15.12 3.53 10.82
CA GLY A 29 -14.44 3.44 12.10
C GLY A 29 -12.92 3.20 12.01
N PRO A 30 -12.27 2.97 13.18
CA PRO A 30 -10.88 2.55 13.24
C PRO A 30 -10.60 1.31 12.38
N GLY A 31 -9.40 1.22 11.81
CA GLY A 31 -8.98 0.08 10.97
C GLY A 31 -8.97 0.35 9.46
N LYS A 32 -9.64 1.40 8.98
CA LYS A 32 -9.67 1.78 7.56
C LYS A 32 -8.40 2.43 7.00
N GLY A 33 -7.27 2.35 7.71
CA GLY A 33 -6.01 2.97 7.28
C GLY A 33 -5.82 4.45 7.64
N MET A 34 -6.54 4.98 8.64
CA MET A 34 -6.40 6.39 9.09
C MET A 34 -5.00 6.78 9.59
N TYR A 35 -4.17 5.79 9.94
CA TYR A 35 -2.78 5.97 10.38
C TYR A 35 -1.76 5.68 9.27
N SER A 36 -2.21 5.49 8.03
CA SER A 36 -1.30 5.37 6.87
C SER A 36 -0.66 6.72 6.55
N ARG A 37 0.52 6.71 5.92
CA ARG A 37 1.30 7.94 5.69
C ARG A 37 0.51 8.98 4.90
N LEU A 38 -0.14 8.59 3.80
CA LEU A 38 -0.89 9.53 2.98
C LEU A 38 -2.10 10.09 3.72
N TYR A 39 -2.69 9.33 4.65
CA TYR A 39 -3.75 9.86 5.49
C TYR A 39 -3.23 10.90 6.49
N THR A 40 -2.16 10.59 7.23
CA THR A 40 -1.66 11.46 8.30
C THR A 40 -0.89 12.68 7.79
N ASN A 41 -0.11 12.52 6.73
CA ASN A 41 0.80 13.55 6.21
C ASN A 41 0.15 14.39 5.12
N VAL A 42 -0.83 13.83 4.38
CA VAL A 42 -1.48 14.54 3.28
C VAL A 42 -2.90 14.94 3.65
N LEU A 43 -3.81 13.98 3.83
CA LEU A 43 -5.22 14.28 4.04
C LEU A 43 -5.48 15.11 5.30
N ASN A 44 -4.82 14.79 6.42
CA ASN A 44 -4.98 15.55 7.66
C ASN A 44 -4.30 16.93 7.65
N GLN A 45 -3.27 17.13 6.83
CA GLN A 45 -2.46 18.37 6.82
C GLN A 45 -2.91 19.36 5.73
N HIS A 46 -3.58 18.87 4.70
CA HIS A 46 -3.90 19.64 3.50
C HIS A 46 -5.39 19.53 3.18
N GLY A 47 -6.19 20.42 3.78
CA GLY A 47 -7.66 20.43 3.59
C GLY A 47 -8.15 20.74 2.17
N TRP A 48 -7.25 21.01 1.23
CA TRP A 48 -7.55 21.17 -0.20
C TRP A 48 -7.36 19.89 -1.02
N VAL A 49 -6.95 18.79 -0.38
CA VAL A 49 -6.82 17.46 -1.00
C VAL A 49 -8.11 16.69 -0.76
N GLU A 50 -8.77 16.24 -1.83
CA GLU A 50 -10.03 15.51 -1.77
C GLU A 50 -9.82 14.01 -1.62
N SER A 51 -8.80 13.47 -2.29
CA SER A 51 -8.39 12.08 -2.13
C SER A 51 -6.90 11.93 -2.42
N CYS A 52 -6.27 10.96 -1.76
CA CYS A 52 -4.87 10.61 -1.99
C CYS A 52 -4.68 9.15 -1.58
N VAL A 53 -4.38 8.26 -2.52
CA VAL A 53 -4.31 6.82 -2.30
C VAL A 53 -3.16 6.19 -3.07
N ALA A 54 -2.41 5.31 -2.42
CA ALA A 54 -1.37 4.52 -3.06
C ALA A 54 -1.97 3.27 -3.71
N PHE A 55 -1.49 2.95 -4.91
CA PHE A 55 -1.92 1.79 -5.67
C PHE A 55 -0.72 0.99 -6.17
N ASN A 56 -0.94 -0.32 -6.32
CA ASN A 56 -0.01 -1.25 -6.93
C ASN A 56 -0.78 -2.14 -7.91
N HIS A 57 -0.42 -2.08 -9.19
CA HIS A 57 -0.91 -2.96 -10.23
C HIS A 57 0.25 -3.84 -10.72
N SER A 58 0.08 -5.15 -10.63
CA SER A 58 1.09 -6.12 -11.07
C SER A 58 0.52 -6.99 -12.18
N TYR A 59 1.25 -7.04 -13.28
CA TYR A 59 1.00 -7.89 -14.44
C TYR A 59 2.03 -9.02 -14.46
N THR A 60 1.94 -9.91 -15.45
CA THR A 60 2.85 -11.06 -15.58
C THR A 60 4.27 -10.65 -15.99
N ASP A 61 4.40 -9.58 -16.77
CA ASP A 61 5.65 -9.09 -17.35
C ASP A 61 6.17 -7.79 -16.69
N SER A 62 5.27 -7.00 -16.10
CA SER A 62 5.60 -5.70 -15.52
C SER A 62 4.63 -5.31 -14.39
N GLY A 63 4.77 -4.10 -13.86
CA GLY A 63 3.81 -3.53 -12.92
C GLY A 63 3.91 -2.01 -12.82
N LEU A 64 2.90 -1.40 -12.22
CA LEU A 64 2.80 0.03 -11.96
C LEU A 64 2.53 0.26 -10.48
N PHE A 65 3.34 1.15 -9.88
CA PHE A 65 3.16 1.59 -8.51
C PHE A 65 3.11 3.11 -8.52
N GLY A 66 2.20 3.69 -7.74
CA GLY A 66 2.06 5.13 -7.70
C GLY A 66 1.06 5.60 -6.66
N ILE A 67 0.81 6.90 -6.70
CA ILE A 67 -0.17 7.57 -5.86
C ILE A 67 -1.17 8.25 -6.80
N SER A 68 -2.45 7.98 -6.60
CA SER A 68 -3.54 8.68 -7.25
C SER A 68 -4.11 9.71 -6.28
N ALA A 69 -4.33 10.94 -6.74
CA ALA A 69 -4.86 12.00 -5.90
C ALA A 69 -5.75 12.98 -6.65
N ALA A 70 -6.69 13.55 -5.91
CA ALA A 70 -7.58 14.62 -6.35
C ALA A 70 -7.46 15.81 -5.40
N CYS A 71 -7.50 17.02 -5.95
CA CYS A 71 -7.38 18.27 -5.19
C CYS A 71 -8.25 19.36 -5.81
N LEU A 72 -8.51 20.40 -5.03
CA LEU A 72 -9.26 21.57 -5.49
C LEU A 72 -8.57 22.24 -6.70
N PRO A 73 -9.34 22.84 -7.62
CA PRO A 73 -8.79 23.58 -8.76
C PRO A 73 -7.76 24.63 -8.33
N GLY A 74 -6.68 24.77 -9.08
CA GLY A 74 -5.58 25.70 -8.79
C GLY A 74 -4.55 25.22 -7.75
N ARG A 75 -4.71 24.02 -7.16
CA ARG A 75 -3.73 23.43 -6.22
C ARG A 75 -2.87 22.30 -6.81
N ALA A 76 -2.97 22.03 -8.11
CA ALA A 76 -2.23 20.94 -8.76
C ALA A 76 -0.70 21.03 -8.57
N GLY A 77 -0.10 22.22 -8.66
CA GLY A 77 1.34 22.40 -8.42
C GLY A 77 1.73 22.03 -6.98
N ALA A 78 0.99 22.53 -6.00
CA ALA A 78 1.20 22.18 -4.59
C ALA A 78 0.96 20.68 -4.32
N MET A 79 0.00 20.05 -5.00
CA MET A 79 -0.24 18.61 -4.92
C MET A 79 0.99 17.81 -5.37
N LEU A 80 1.57 18.18 -6.51
CA LEU A 80 2.78 17.53 -7.04
C LEU A 80 3.95 17.66 -6.07
N ASP A 81 4.17 18.85 -5.50
CA ASP A 81 5.24 19.05 -4.51
C ASP A 81 5.07 18.15 -3.28
N VAL A 82 3.84 18.03 -2.79
CA VAL A 82 3.51 17.14 -1.66
C VAL A 82 3.76 15.68 -2.03
N MET A 83 3.31 15.22 -3.20
CA MET A 83 3.50 13.84 -3.65
C MET A 83 4.98 13.50 -3.85
N CYS A 84 5.75 14.39 -4.49
CA CYS A 84 7.19 14.21 -4.68
C CYS A 84 7.92 14.15 -3.33
N ARG A 85 7.51 14.96 -2.35
CA ARG A 85 8.07 14.91 -0.99
C ARG A 85 7.75 13.59 -0.30
N GLU A 86 6.52 13.10 -0.37
CA GLU A 86 6.15 11.81 0.25
C GLU A 86 6.90 10.64 -0.39
N LEU A 87 7.05 10.62 -1.72
CA LEU A 87 7.83 9.60 -2.42
C LEU A 87 9.32 9.67 -2.06
N ARG A 88 9.90 10.88 -2.02
CA ARG A 88 11.29 11.07 -1.58
C ARG A 88 11.50 10.61 -0.14
N ALA A 89 10.52 10.82 0.74
CA ALA A 89 10.62 10.41 2.13
C ALA A 89 10.76 8.89 2.32
N LEU A 90 10.34 8.09 1.34
CA LEU A 90 10.50 6.63 1.35
C LEU A 90 11.93 6.18 1.06
N THR A 91 12.73 7.02 0.41
CA THR A 91 14.12 6.70 0.02
C THR A 91 15.15 7.23 1.01
N LEU A 92 14.73 7.84 2.11
CA LEU A 92 15.63 8.39 3.13
C LEU A 92 16.03 7.30 4.10
N GLU A 93 17.32 7.26 4.44
CA GLU A 93 17.86 6.33 5.42
C GLU A 93 17.25 6.56 6.82
N PRO A 94 16.95 5.48 7.58
CA PRO A 94 16.50 5.58 8.96
C PRO A 94 17.48 6.43 9.79
N GLY A 95 16.96 7.42 10.53
CA GLY A 95 17.76 8.29 11.40
C GLY A 95 18.32 9.57 10.76
N HIS A 96 18.27 9.72 9.43
CA HIS A 96 18.73 10.94 8.76
C HIS A 96 17.67 12.05 8.72
N ALA A 97 16.39 11.69 8.79
CA ALA A 97 15.28 12.65 8.77
C ALA A 97 14.07 12.13 9.53
N SER A 98 13.30 13.04 10.14
CA SER A 98 12.02 12.72 10.81
C SER A 98 10.97 12.12 9.87
N SER A 99 11.16 12.25 8.54
CA SER A 99 10.29 11.71 7.49
C SER A 99 10.71 10.33 6.98
N ALA A 100 11.87 9.80 7.39
CA ALA A 100 12.33 8.46 6.99
C ALA A 100 11.39 7.36 7.51
N LEU A 101 11.46 6.17 6.90
CA LEU A 101 10.63 5.04 7.30
C LEU A 101 10.91 4.62 8.74
N ARG A 102 9.85 4.54 9.55
CA ARG A 102 9.92 4.13 10.96
C ARG A 102 9.54 2.66 11.09
N SER A 103 10.21 1.93 11.97
CA SER A 103 9.92 0.51 12.22
C SER A 103 8.45 0.26 12.62
N VAL A 104 7.85 1.17 13.38
CA VAL A 104 6.47 1.07 13.85
C VAL A 104 5.45 1.11 12.71
N GLU A 105 5.66 1.96 11.70
CA GLU A 105 4.74 2.02 10.54
C GLU A 105 4.93 0.83 9.60
N VAL A 106 6.16 0.34 9.43
CA VAL A 106 6.45 -0.88 8.68
C VAL A 106 5.76 -2.08 9.33
N GLN A 107 5.90 -2.24 10.65
CA GLN A 107 5.24 -3.31 11.40
C GLN A 107 3.72 -3.21 11.35
N ARG A 108 3.16 -2.01 11.45
CA ARG A 108 1.71 -1.79 11.27
C ARG A 108 1.26 -2.23 9.86
N ALA A 109 1.99 -1.86 8.81
CA ALA A 109 1.66 -2.23 7.44
C ALA A 109 1.74 -3.76 7.21
N LYS A 110 2.80 -4.41 7.73
CA LYS A 110 2.94 -5.88 7.71
C LYS A 110 1.77 -6.58 8.39
N ASN A 111 1.35 -6.09 9.56
CA ASN A 111 0.19 -6.62 10.28
C ASN A 111 -1.10 -6.42 9.50
N GLN A 112 -1.30 -5.22 8.95
CA GLN A 112 -2.50 -4.88 8.19
C GLN A 112 -2.62 -5.72 6.91
N LEU A 113 -1.52 -5.89 6.16
CA LEU A 113 -1.51 -6.69 4.93
C LEU A 113 -1.83 -8.16 5.22
N ARG A 114 -1.19 -8.77 6.23
CA ARG A 114 -1.48 -10.16 6.62
C ARG A 114 -2.91 -10.34 7.12
N SER A 115 -3.39 -9.41 7.94
CA SER A 115 -4.78 -9.41 8.40
C SER A 115 -5.74 -9.37 7.21
N SER A 116 -5.50 -8.47 6.25
CA SER A 116 -6.33 -8.37 5.04
C SER A 116 -6.29 -9.64 4.20
N LEU A 117 -5.13 -10.27 4.04
CA LEU A 117 -5.01 -11.53 3.30
C LEU A 117 -5.83 -12.64 3.96
N LEU A 118 -5.70 -12.81 5.27
CA LEU A 118 -6.40 -13.86 6.02
C LEU A 118 -7.92 -13.63 6.03
N MET A 119 -8.37 -12.39 6.28
CA MET A 119 -9.79 -12.03 6.29
C MET A 119 -10.44 -12.22 4.91
N ASN A 120 -9.73 -11.87 3.83
CA ASN A 120 -10.25 -12.05 2.48
C ASN A 120 -10.49 -13.54 2.15
N LEU A 121 -9.68 -14.45 2.68
CA LEU A 121 -9.82 -15.89 2.47
C LEU A 121 -10.99 -16.51 3.24
N GLU A 122 -11.68 -15.78 4.11
CA GLU A 122 -12.94 -16.23 4.72
C GLU A 122 -14.09 -16.25 3.70
N SER A 123 -13.97 -15.47 2.62
CA SER A 123 -14.94 -15.45 1.53
C SER A 123 -14.61 -16.51 0.48
N ARG A 124 -15.48 -17.51 0.32
CA ARG A 124 -15.34 -18.57 -0.69
C ARG A 124 -15.21 -18.04 -2.12
N MET A 125 -15.90 -16.95 -2.43
CA MET A 125 -15.82 -16.32 -3.75
C MET A 125 -14.43 -15.76 -4.01
N VAL A 126 -13.86 -15.08 -3.02
CA VAL A 126 -12.49 -14.53 -3.09
C VAL A 126 -11.46 -15.66 -3.13
N GLU A 127 -11.65 -16.72 -2.34
CA GLU A 127 -10.75 -17.88 -2.37
C GLU A 127 -10.75 -18.58 -3.75
N LEU A 128 -11.91 -18.71 -4.39
CA LEU A 128 -12.02 -19.30 -5.72
C LEU A 128 -11.30 -18.45 -6.78
N GLU A 129 -11.51 -17.13 -6.74
CA GLU A 129 -10.83 -16.19 -7.63
C GLU A 129 -9.30 -16.24 -7.44
N ASP A 130 -8.85 -16.20 -6.19
CA ASP A 130 -7.44 -16.24 -5.84
C ASP A 130 -6.77 -17.56 -6.30
N LEU A 131 -7.43 -18.71 -6.12
CA LEU A 131 -6.96 -19.99 -6.67
C LEU A 131 -6.80 -19.92 -8.19
N GLY A 132 -7.81 -19.45 -8.91
CA GLY A 132 -7.77 -19.34 -10.37
C GLY A 132 -6.62 -18.45 -10.86
N ARG A 133 -6.50 -17.27 -10.27
CA ARG A 133 -5.44 -16.31 -10.60
C ARG A 133 -4.04 -16.87 -10.30
N GLN A 134 -3.84 -17.50 -9.15
CA GLN A 134 -2.55 -18.08 -8.80
C GLN A 134 -2.16 -19.26 -9.69
N VAL A 135 -3.11 -20.10 -10.09
CA VAL A 135 -2.84 -21.18 -11.04
C VAL A 135 -2.47 -20.62 -12.42
N GLN A 136 -3.16 -19.58 -12.90
CA GLN A 136 -2.82 -18.92 -14.17
C GLN A 136 -1.43 -18.30 -14.17
N VAL A 137 -1.02 -17.71 -13.04
CA VAL A 137 0.23 -16.95 -12.94
C VAL A 137 1.43 -17.81 -12.54
N HIS A 138 1.25 -18.71 -11.57
CA HIS A 138 2.34 -19.49 -10.96
C HIS A 138 2.25 -20.99 -11.27
N GLY A 139 1.18 -21.45 -11.93
CA GLY A 139 0.92 -22.88 -12.15
C GLY A 139 0.52 -23.65 -10.88
N ARG A 140 0.41 -22.98 -9.72
CA ARG A 140 0.06 -23.58 -8.43
C ARG A 140 -0.53 -22.55 -7.45
N LYS A 141 -1.28 -23.03 -6.45
CA LYS A 141 -1.67 -22.23 -5.28
C LYS A 141 -0.44 -22.07 -4.37
N VAL A 142 -0.08 -20.82 -4.06
CA VAL A 142 0.88 -20.47 -3.03
C VAL A 142 0.14 -20.46 -1.69
N PRO A 143 0.57 -21.25 -0.68
CA PRO A 143 -0.07 -21.25 0.63
C PRO A 143 -0.03 -19.88 1.29
N VAL A 144 -1.14 -19.44 1.88
CA VAL A 144 -1.20 -18.14 2.60
C VAL A 144 -0.16 -18.06 3.73
N GLY A 145 0.17 -19.20 4.36
CA GLY A 145 1.22 -19.28 5.37
C GLY A 145 2.60 -18.87 4.83
N ASP A 146 2.91 -19.21 3.57
CA ASP A 146 4.16 -18.80 2.92
C ASP A 146 4.17 -17.30 2.65
N MET A 147 3.04 -16.76 2.18
CA MET A 147 2.87 -15.33 1.96
C MET A 147 3.06 -14.54 3.26
N CYS A 148 2.40 -14.97 4.34
CA CYS A 148 2.51 -14.36 5.65
C CYS A 148 3.94 -14.40 6.20
N ARG A 149 4.67 -15.51 5.99
CA ARG A 149 6.10 -15.60 6.36
C ARG A 149 6.97 -14.64 5.56
N LYS A 150 6.76 -14.54 4.24
CA LYS A 150 7.49 -13.59 3.39
C LYS A 150 7.24 -12.14 3.81
N ILE A 151 5.99 -11.79 4.16
CA ILE A 151 5.66 -10.45 4.67
C ILE A 151 6.32 -10.21 6.03
N GLU A 152 6.31 -11.18 6.94
CA GLU A 152 6.93 -11.04 8.27
C GLU A 152 8.46 -10.87 8.19
N ALA A 153 9.11 -11.47 7.20
CA ALA A 153 10.55 -11.40 7.02
C ALA A 153 11.05 -10.02 6.51
N LEU A 154 10.16 -9.14 6.05
CA LEU A 154 10.52 -7.81 5.56
C LEU A 154 11.11 -6.94 6.68
N THR A 155 12.19 -6.22 6.35
CA THR A 155 12.92 -5.30 7.23
C THR A 155 12.65 -3.85 6.88
#